data_AF-A0A0M9A600-F1
#
_entry.id   AF-A0A0M9A600-F1
#
_cell.length_a   1.000
_cell.length_b   1.000
_cell.length_c   1.000
_cell.angle_alpha   90.00
_cell.angle_beta   90.00
_cell.angle_gamma   90.00
#
_symmetry.space_group_name_H-M   'P 1'
#
loop_
_entity.id
_entity.type
_entity.pdbx_description
1 polymer ?
#
loop_
_entity_poly.entity_id
_entity_poly.type
_entity_poly.pdbx_seq_one_letter_code
_entity_poly.pdbx_strand_id
1 'polypeptide(L)'
;MESQKMHLRHVMLHCFEKGNSAKDTVDEIFTVYGSGATTIRTVGNWFKKFRAGNFELKDEDRSGCPATTDTDIIKTVLTENPRYSVREIVDATNIPKTTVHNRYEVWVPHLLTETGLMNRVSTCDLLVEAQPVAEKRPELANRRGVVFHHDNARPHVALAVRQKLLQFDWDVLPHP
;
A
#
# COMPACT_ATOMS: atom_id res chain seq x y z
N MET A 1 11.57 -16.80 -16.97
CA MET A 1 10.53 -17.12 -15.96
C MET A 1 9.24 -17.64 -16.58
N GLU A 2 8.67 -17.03 -17.64
CA GLU A 2 7.42 -17.53 -18.26
C GLU A 2 7.64 -18.73 -19.21
N SER A 3 8.72 -18.67 -20.01
CA SER A 3 9.09 -19.75 -20.94
C SER A 3 9.32 -21.11 -20.24
N GLN A 4 9.94 -21.12 -19.06
CA GLN A 4 10.14 -22.35 -18.27
C GLN A 4 8.83 -22.93 -17.74
N LYS A 5 7.88 -22.10 -17.31
CA LYS A 5 6.56 -22.57 -16.87
C LYS A 5 5.77 -23.17 -18.03
N MET A 6 5.77 -22.50 -19.17
CA MET A 6 5.11 -22.99 -20.37
C MET A 6 5.71 -24.34 -20.82
N HIS A 7 7.03 -24.49 -20.77
CA HIS A 7 7.70 -25.75 -21.06
C HIS A 7 7.23 -26.88 -20.14
N LEU A 8 7.21 -26.64 -18.82
CA LEU A 8 6.71 -27.64 -17.86
C LEU A 8 5.25 -28.02 -18.08
N ARG A 9 4.40 -27.08 -18.51
CA ARG A 9 2.99 -27.36 -18.85
C ARG A 9 2.84 -28.27 -20.07
N HIS A 10 3.71 -28.12 -21.08
CA HIS A 10 3.74 -29.04 -22.22
C HIS A 10 4.15 -30.45 -21.79
N VAL A 11 5.17 -30.57 -20.93
CA VAL A 11 5.58 -31.86 -20.36
C VAL A 11 4.42 -32.50 -19.60
N MET A 12 3.71 -31.73 -18.76
CA MET A 12 2.53 -32.23 -18.05
C MET A 12 1.42 -32.72 -19.00
N LEU A 13 1.16 -31.99 -20.10
CA LEU A 13 0.18 -32.39 -21.10
C LEU A 13 0.58 -33.71 -21.77
N HIS A 14 1.84 -33.84 -22.16
CA HIS A 14 2.35 -35.07 -22.75
C HIS A 14 2.21 -36.28 -21.80
N CYS A 15 2.60 -36.13 -20.53
CA CYS A 15 2.45 -37.20 -19.53
C CYS A 15 0.97 -37.54 -19.27
N PHE A 16 0.07 -36.56 -19.36
CA PHE A 16 -1.37 -36.78 -19.25
C PHE A 16 -1.92 -37.62 -20.41
N GLU A 17 -1.56 -37.29 -21.66
CA GLU A 17 -1.96 -38.05 -22.85
C GLU A 17 -1.41 -39.48 -22.86
N LYS A 18 -0.22 -39.68 -22.28
CA LYS A 18 0.38 -41.00 -22.09
C LYS A 18 -0.33 -41.85 -21.02
N GLY A 19 -1.22 -41.25 -20.23
CA GLY A 19 -1.95 -41.92 -19.15
C GLY A 19 -1.16 -42.07 -17.85
N ASN A 20 -0.06 -41.31 -17.68
CA ASN A 20 0.73 -41.34 -16.45
C ASN A 20 -0.08 -40.75 -15.27
N SER A 21 0.23 -41.16 -14.04
CA SER A 21 -0.35 -40.49 -12.87
C SER A 21 0.32 -39.15 -12.60
N ALA A 22 -0.34 -38.28 -11.83
CA ALA A 22 0.24 -37.00 -11.43
C ALA A 22 1.50 -37.16 -10.58
N LYS A 23 1.64 -38.28 -9.84
CA LYS A 23 2.83 -38.58 -9.07
C LYS A 23 3.99 -38.95 -9.99
N ASP A 24 3.77 -39.88 -10.92
CA ASP A 24 4.80 -40.33 -11.86
C ASP A 24 5.32 -39.16 -12.72
N THR A 25 4.40 -38.27 -13.11
CA THR A 25 4.74 -37.05 -13.87
C THR A 25 5.65 -36.10 -13.07
N VAL A 26 5.44 -35.98 -11.75
CA VAL A 26 6.30 -35.17 -10.89
C VAL A 26 7.68 -35.81 -10.75
N ASP A 27 7.73 -37.12 -10.56
CA ASP A 27 8.99 -37.85 -10.42
C ASP A 27 9.81 -37.77 -11.73
N GLU A 28 9.15 -37.85 -12.89
CA GLU A 28 9.76 -37.64 -14.21
C GLU A 28 10.31 -36.22 -14.37
N ILE A 29 9.52 -35.20 -14.00
CA ILE A 29 9.95 -33.80 -14.04
C ILE A 29 11.12 -33.56 -13.07
N PHE A 30 11.11 -34.14 -11.87
CA PHE A 30 12.22 -34.02 -10.92
C PHE A 30 13.48 -34.72 -11.41
N THR A 31 13.36 -35.84 -12.12
CA THR A 31 14.50 -36.56 -12.70
C THR A 31 15.21 -35.72 -13.75
N VAL A 32 14.46 -35.01 -14.60
CA VAL A 32 15.01 -34.23 -15.72
C VAL A 32 15.43 -32.81 -15.31
N TYR A 33 14.61 -32.13 -14.51
CA TYR A 33 14.78 -30.70 -14.20
C TYR A 33 15.25 -30.42 -12.77
N GLY A 34 15.37 -31.46 -11.93
CA GLY A 34 15.77 -31.36 -10.54
C GLY A 34 14.60 -31.15 -9.56
N SER A 35 14.91 -31.39 -8.28
CA SER A 35 13.95 -31.21 -7.18
C SER A 35 13.49 -29.76 -7.10
N GLY A 36 12.17 -29.55 -7.09
CA GLY A 36 11.55 -28.22 -6.97
C GLY A 36 11.07 -27.57 -8.27
N ALA A 37 11.22 -28.24 -9.43
CA ALA A 37 10.72 -27.72 -10.71
C ALA A 37 9.18 -27.60 -10.77
N THR A 38 8.46 -28.50 -10.07
CA THR A 38 6.99 -28.45 -9.93
C THR A 38 6.54 -29.11 -8.62
N THR A 39 5.25 -29.09 -8.34
CA THR A 39 4.65 -29.81 -7.21
C THR A 39 3.53 -30.74 -7.68
N ILE A 40 3.25 -31.80 -6.91
CA ILE A 40 2.12 -32.71 -7.16
C ILE A 40 0.80 -31.94 -7.24
N ARG A 41 0.63 -30.90 -6.42
CA ARG A 41 -0.57 -30.04 -6.46
C ARG A 41 -0.69 -29.30 -7.79
N THR A 42 0.42 -28.76 -8.31
CA THR A 42 0.46 -28.07 -9.61
C THR A 42 0.08 -29.03 -10.73
N VAL A 43 0.72 -30.20 -10.80
CA VAL A 43 0.42 -31.23 -11.82
C VAL A 43 -1.04 -31.70 -11.71
N GLY A 44 -1.52 -31.94 -10.49
CA GLY A 44 -2.91 -32.33 -10.25
C GLY A 44 -3.94 -31.29 -10.70
N ASN A 45 -3.66 -30.00 -10.53
CA ASN A 45 -4.51 -28.92 -11.03
C ASN A 45 -4.54 -28.88 -12.57
N TRP A 46 -3.39 -29.05 -13.23
CA TRP A 46 -3.31 -29.16 -14.68
C TRP A 46 -4.06 -30.37 -15.21
N PHE A 47 -3.91 -31.54 -14.59
CA PHE A 47 -4.61 -32.76 -14.98
C PHE A 47 -6.13 -32.65 -14.81
N LYS A 48 -6.61 -31.89 -13.81
CA LYS A 48 -8.03 -31.56 -13.68
C LYS A 48 -8.50 -30.68 -14.85
N LYS A 49 -7.70 -29.69 -15.25
CA LYS A 49 -7.97 -28.81 -16.40
C LYS A 49 -8.03 -29.61 -17.71
N PHE A 50 -7.08 -30.51 -17.93
CA PHE A 50 -7.04 -31.39 -19.11
C PHE A 50 -8.21 -32.39 -19.14
N ARG A 51 -8.59 -32.97 -18.00
CA ARG A 51 -9.79 -33.82 -17.91
C ARG A 51 -11.09 -33.07 -18.21
N ALA A 52 -11.13 -31.76 -17.96
CA ALA A 52 -12.25 -30.91 -18.36
C ALA A 52 -12.22 -30.51 -19.84
N GLY A 53 -11.27 -31.03 -20.63
CA GLY A 53 -11.11 -30.74 -22.05
C GLY A 53 -10.43 -29.40 -22.35
N ASN A 54 -9.91 -28.70 -21.34
CA ASN A 54 -9.20 -27.45 -21.53
C ASN A 54 -7.68 -27.69 -21.61
N PHE A 55 -7.15 -27.58 -22.83
CA PHE A 55 -5.73 -27.79 -23.15
C PHE A 55 -4.94 -26.48 -23.27
N GLU A 56 -5.52 -25.35 -22.87
CA GLU A 56 -4.83 -24.07 -22.94
C GLU A 56 -3.71 -23.98 -21.88
N LEU A 57 -2.48 -23.89 -22.36
CA LEU A 57 -1.26 -23.88 -21.54
C LEU A 57 -0.82 -22.48 -21.09
N LYS A 58 -1.49 -21.42 -21.57
CA LYS A 58 -1.28 -20.06 -21.06
C LYS A 58 -2.05 -19.89 -19.76
N ASP A 59 -1.52 -19.02 -18.90
CA ASP A 59 -2.33 -18.55 -17.77
C ASP A 59 -3.42 -17.66 -18.36
N GLU A 60 -4.65 -17.90 -17.92
CA GLU A 60 -5.73 -16.95 -18.17
C GLU A 60 -5.38 -15.62 -17.50
N ASP A 61 -5.86 -14.53 -18.09
CA ASP A 61 -5.77 -13.24 -17.45
C ASP A 61 -6.37 -13.36 -16.06
N ARG A 62 -5.56 -13.04 -15.04
CA ARG A 62 -6.04 -13.08 -13.67
C ARG A 62 -7.24 -12.16 -13.59
N SER A 63 -8.34 -12.67 -13.06
CA SER A 63 -9.41 -11.81 -12.59
C SER A 63 -8.82 -10.88 -11.54
N GLY A 64 -8.53 -9.65 -11.96
CA GLY A 64 -8.10 -8.61 -11.05
C GLY A 64 -9.19 -8.34 -10.02
N CYS A 65 -8.80 -7.81 -8.87
CA CYS A 65 -9.78 -7.21 -7.96
C CYS A 65 -10.46 -6.04 -8.69
N PRO A 66 -11.80 -5.96 -8.75
CA PRO A 66 -12.48 -4.83 -9.36
C PRO A 66 -12.19 -3.58 -8.51
N ALA A 67 -11.19 -2.81 -8.89
CA ALA A 67 -10.76 -1.64 -8.14
C ALA A 67 -11.49 -0.35 -8.54
N THR A 68 -12.13 -0.35 -9.71
CA THR A 68 -12.47 0.88 -10.43
C THR A 68 -13.88 1.39 -10.15
N THR A 69 -14.90 0.54 -9.95
CA THR A 69 -16.28 1.03 -9.83
C THR A 69 -16.53 1.81 -8.53
N ASP A 70 -16.26 1.20 -7.38
CA ASP A 70 -16.58 1.81 -6.08
C ASP A 70 -15.67 3.01 -5.76
N THR A 71 -14.40 2.93 -6.19
CA THR A 71 -13.43 3.99 -5.94
C THR A 71 -13.77 5.24 -6.76
N ASP A 72 -14.21 5.08 -8.02
CA ASP A 72 -14.54 6.23 -8.87
C ASP A 72 -15.85 6.89 -8.43
N ILE A 73 -16.82 6.12 -7.94
CA ILE A 73 -18.05 6.65 -7.33
C ILE A 73 -17.76 7.41 -6.03
N ILE A 74 -16.87 6.90 -5.16
CA ILE A 74 -16.45 7.62 -3.95
C ILE A 74 -15.76 8.93 -4.33
N LYS A 75 -14.89 8.91 -5.35
CA LYS A 75 -14.20 10.11 -5.83
C LYS A 75 -15.17 11.17 -6.35
N THR A 76 -16.21 10.78 -7.11
CA THR A 76 -17.17 11.77 -7.64
C THR A 76 -17.93 12.49 -6.52
N VAL A 77 -18.42 11.75 -5.52
CA VAL A 77 -19.12 12.33 -4.35
C VAL A 77 -18.20 13.28 -3.58
N LEU A 78 -16.94 12.88 -3.42
CA LEU A 78 -15.92 13.67 -2.73
C LEU A 78 -15.50 14.92 -3.52
N THR A 79 -15.50 14.89 -4.85
CA THR A 79 -15.25 16.08 -5.67
C THR A 79 -16.39 17.10 -5.61
N GLU A 80 -17.63 16.65 -5.43
CA GLU A 80 -18.80 17.54 -5.28
C GLU A 80 -18.78 18.25 -3.92
N ASN A 81 -18.47 17.51 -2.85
CA ASN A 81 -18.33 18.09 -1.52
C ASN A 81 -17.29 17.32 -0.68
N PRO A 82 -16.08 17.88 -0.53
CA PRO A 82 -15.00 17.24 0.24
C PRO A 82 -15.29 17.09 1.74
N ARG A 83 -16.34 17.74 2.26
CA ARG A 83 -16.69 17.69 3.69
C ARG A 83 -17.62 16.54 4.07
N TYR A 84 -18.00 15.69 3.11
CA TYR A 84 -18.80 14.52 3.45
C TYR A 84 -18.08 13.62 4.44
N SER A 85 -18.81 13.21 5.46
CA SER A 85 -18.42 12.17 6.37
C SER A 85 -18.52 10.81 5.69
N VAL A 86 -17.79 9.83 6.22
CA VAL A 86 -17.87 8.42 5.79
C VAL A 86 -19.31 7.91 5.79
N ARG A 87 -20.15 8.35 6.74
CA ARG A 87 -21.55 7.93 6.83
C ARG A 87 -22.40 8.50 5.69
N GLU A 88 -22.22 9.78 5.38
CA GLU A 88 -22.94 10.44 4.28
C GLU A 88 -22.54 9.86 2.91
N ILE A 89 -21.26 9.46 2.74
CA ILE A 89 -20.82 8.77 1.52
C ILE A 89 -21.46 7.40 1.40
N VAL A 90 -21.56 6.64 2.50
CA VAL A 90 -22.25 5.34 2.51
C VAL A 90 -23.71 5.51 2.09
N ASP A 91 -24.40 6.50 2.67
CA ASP A 91 -25.82 6.76 2.37
C ASP A 91 -26.01 7.21 0.91
N ALA A 92 -25.07 7.98 0.35
CA ALA A 92 -25.14 8.48 -1.03
C ALA A 92 -24.76 7.43 -2.09
N THR A 93 -23.83 6.51 -1.77
CA THR A 93 -23.26 5.57 -2.75
C THR A 93 -23.74 4.13 -2.56
N ASN A 94 -24.36 3.83 -1.42
CA ASN A 94 -24.68 2.48 -0.95
C ASN A 94 -23.44 1.53 -0.89
N ILE A 95 -22.23 2.10 -0.82
CA ILE A 95 -20.99 1.34 -0.69
C ILE A 95 -20.79 1.00 0.79
N PRO A 96 -20.34 -0.24 1.13
CA PRO A 96 -20.11 -0.61 2.52
C PRO A 96 -19.14 0.33 3.24
N LYS A 97 -19.46 0.67 4.49
CA LYS A 97 -18.66 1.57 5.35
C LYS A 97 -17.16 1.22 5.40
N THR A 98 -16.84 -0.07 5.43
CA THR A 98 -15.45 -0.56 5.45
C THR A 98 -14.69 -0.19 4.18
N THR A 99 -15.34 -0.30 3.01
CA THR A 99 -14.79 0.10 1.71
C THR A 99 -14.62 1.61 1.65
N VAL A 100 -15.62 2.38 2.08
CA VAL A 100 -15.52 3.85 2.14
C VAL A 100 -14.37 4.28 3.05
N HIS A 101 -14.28 3.75 4.27
CA HIS A 101 -13.21 4.09 5.22
C HIS A 101 -11.81 3.85 4.64
N ASN A 102 -11.56 2.67 4.07
CA ASN A 102 -10.26 2.31 3.49
C ASN A 102 -9.86 3.18 2.30
N ARG A 103 -10.83 3.77 1.59
CA ARG A 103 -10.59 4.62 0.41
C ARG A 103 -10.57 6.11 0.76
N TYR A 104 -11.31 6.52 1.79
CA TYR A 104 -11.41 7.90 2.27
C TYR A 104 -10.10 8.39 2.91
N GLU A 105 -9.44 7.57 3.73
CA GLU A 105 -8.17 7.96 4.39
C GLU A 105 -7.00 8.19 3.41
N VAL A 106 -7.06 7.58 2.23
CA VAL A 106 -6.05 7.74 1.18
C VAL A 106 -6.24 9.06 0.41
N TRP A 107 -7.43 9.66 0.47
CA TRP A 107 -7.78 10.82 -0.31
C TRP A 107 -7.69 12.11 0.51
N VAL A 108 -6.62 12.88 0.28
CA VAL A 108 -6.49 14.27 0.74
C VAL A 108 -6.55 15.19 -0.49
N PRO A 109 -7.61 16.00 -0.66
CA PRO A 109 -7.71 16.93 -1.77
C PRO A 109 -6.64 18.01 -1.66
N HIS A 110 -5.61 17.89 -2.50
CA HIS A 110 -4.53 18.89 -2.58
C HIS A 110 -4.88 20.05 -3.52
N LEU A 111 -6.10 20.10 -4.06
CA LEU A 111 -6.58 21.23 -4.86
C LEU A 111 -7.11 22.32 -3.93
N LEU A 112 -6.19 23.11 -3.39
CA LEU A 112 -6.56 24.37 -2.75
C LEU A 112 -7.07 25.30 -3.86
N THR A 113 -8.32 25.72 -3.75
CA THR A 113 -8.82 26.84 -4.54
C THR A 113 -7.99 28.09 -4.25
N GLU A 114 -7.94 29.05 -5.17
CA GLU A 114 -7.21 30.31 -4.98
C GLU A 114 -7.61 31.03 -3.68
N THR A 115 -8.90 30.97 -3.34
CA THR A 115 -9.44 31.43 -2.05
C THR A 115 -8.92 30.63 -0.85
N GLY A 116 -8.74 29.31 -0.99
CA GLY A 116 -8.14 28.47 0.04
C GLY A 116 -6.66 28.76 0.27
N LEU A 117 -5.91 29.09 -0.80
CA LEU A 117 -4.53 29.57 -0.70
C LEU A 117 -4.48 30.91 0.04
N MET A 118 -5.28 31.90 -0.36
CA MET A 118 -5.32 33.20 0.30
C MET A 118 -5.70 33.10 1.78
N ASN A 119 -6.73 32.32 2.12
CA ASN A 119 -7.13 32.15 3.52
C ASN A 119 -6.02 31.53 4.37
N ARG A 120 -5.26 30.59 3.81
CA ARG A 120 -4.12 29.98 4.50
C ARG A 120 -2.99 30.98 4.72
N VAL A 121 -2.66 31.79 3.72
CA VAL A 121 -1.66 32.86 3.83
C VAL A 121 -2.10 33.86 4.91
N SER A 122 -3.32 34.39 4.83
CA SER A 122 -3.84 35.32 5.85
C SER A 122 -3.86 34.72 7.26
N THR A 123 -4.19 33.44 7.39
CA THR A 123 -4.17 32.76 8.71
C THR A 123 -2.74 32.63 9.22
N CYS A 124 -1.78 32.28 8.38
CA CYS A 124 -0.36 32.23 8.76
C CYS A 124 0.15 33.61 9.17
N ASP A 125 -0.16 34.65 8.39
CA ASP A 125 0.25 36.03 8.70
C ASP A 125 -0.32 36.46 10.06
N LEU A 126 -1.60 36.22 10.32
CA LEU A 126 -2.22 36.49 11.63
C LEU A 126 -1.56 35.71 12.77
N LEU A 127 -1.18 34.46 12.57
CA LEU A 127 -0.55 33.63 13.60
C LEU A 127 0.91 34.03 13.87
N VAL A 128 1.63 34.49 12.85
CA VAL A 128 2.99 35.04 12.98
C VAL A 128 2.95 36.35 13.79
N GLU A 129 1.97 37.21 13.53
CA GLU A 129 1.78 38.46 14.27
C GLU A 129 1.22 38.25 15.68
N ALA A 130 0.36 37.25 15.89
CA ALA A 130 -0.32 37.00 17.17
C ALA A 130 0.56 36.32 18.25
N GLN A 131 1.83 36.04 17.97
CA GLN A 131 2.69 35.36 18.93
C GLN A 131 4.10 35.94 18.93
N PRO A 132 4.42 36.86 19.86
CA PRO A 132 5.80 37.15 20.16
C PRO A 132 6.33 35.91 20.89
N VAL A 133 6.90 34.97 20.13
CA VAL A 133 7.72 33.87 20.67
C VAL A 133 8.75 34.44 21.65
N ALA A 134 9.21 35.67 21.40
CA ALA A 134 10.06 36.45 22.28
C ALA A 134 9.48 36.79 23.66
N GLU A 135 8.16 37.02 23.80
CA GLU A 135 7.53 37.29 25.10
C GLU A 135 7.25 36.02 25.89
N LYS A 136 6.75 34.96 25.21
CA LYS A 136 6.33 33.73 25.89
C LYS A 136 7.50 32.78 26.18
N ARG A 137 8.55 32.82 25.36
CA ARG A 137 9.73 31.93 25.42
C ARG A 137 11.01 32.68 25.02
N PRO A 138 11.44 33.67 25.82
CA PRO A 138 12.64 34.46 25.53
C PRO A 138 13.91 33.61 25.35
N GLU A 139 13.96 32.42 25.95
CA GLU A 139 15.03 31.43 25.80
C GLU A 139 15.18 30.87 24.36
N LEU A 140 14.12 30.93 23.55
CA LEU A 140 14.14 30.48 22.15
C LEU A 140 14.40 31.62 21.17
N ALA A 141 14.17 32.87 21.56
CA ALA A 141 14.26 34.03 20.67
C ALA A 141 15.69 34.30 20.14
N ASN A 142 16.71 33.87 20.87
CA ASN A 142 18.13 34.08 20.53
C ASN A 142 18.89 32.77 20.23
N ARG A 143 18.22 31.62 20.22
CA ARG A 143 18.87 30.32 20.02
C ARG A 143 19.13 30.08 18.53
N ARG A 144 20.40 30.07 18.11
CA ARG A 144 20.79 29.61 16.76
C ARG A 144 21.02 28.10 16.81
N GLY A 145 19.95 27.32 16.74
CA GLY A 145 20.02 25.85 16.76
C GLY A 145 18.68 25.18 16.42
N VAL A 146 18.72 23.92 15.98
CA VAL A 146 17.51 23.12 15.70
C VAL A 146 16.99 22.55 17.01
N VAL A 147 15.71 22.79 17.31
CA VAL A 147 15.04 22.30 18.51
C VAL A 147 13.86 21.40 18.13
N PHE A 148 13.86 20.17 18.61
CA PHE A 148 12.74 19.25 18.47
C PHE A 148 11.76 19.43 19.63
N HIS A 149 10.48 19.52 19.31
CA HIS A 149 9.43 19.51 20.33
C HIS A 149 9.38 18.17 21.06
N HIS A 150 9.43 17.05 20.34
CA HIS A 150 9.50 15.69 20.87
C HIS A 150 10.30 14.77 19.95
N ASP A 151 10.98 13.78 20.55
CA ASP A 151 11.59 12.66 19.83
C ASP A 151 10.57 11.52 19.69
N ASN A 152 10.04 11.33 18.47
CA ASN A 152 9.11 10.25 18.12
C ASN A 152 9.82 8.93 17.71
N ALA A 153 11.11 8.79 18.01
CA ALA A 153 11.83 7.55 17.77
C ALA A 153 11.17 6.36 18.47
N ARG A 154 11.05 5.23 17.76
CA ARG A 154 10.53 3.98 18.35
C ARG A 154 11.43 3.57 19.54
N PRO A 155 10.90 2.91 20.58
CA PRO A 155 11.66 2.60 21.81
C PRO A 155 13.00 1.91 21.57
N HIS A 156 13.09 1.02 20.58
CA HIS A 156 14.31 0.27 20.27
C HIS A 156 15.38 1.06 19.47
N VAL A 157 15.05 2.26 18.95
CA VAL A 157 16.00 3.15 18.24
C VAL A 157 16.21 4.50 18.95
N ALA A 158 15.43 4.81 19.98
CA ALA A 158 15.47 6.09 20.69
C ALA A 158 16.89 6.46 21.19
N LEU A 159 17.66 5.49 21.68
CA LEU A 159 19.02 5.74 22.15
C LEU A 159 19.95 6.22 21.02
N ALA A 160 19.91 5.54 19.87
CA ALA A 160 20.74 5.90 18.71
C ALA A 160 20.34 7.26 18.13
N VAL A 161 19.04 7.57 18.12
CA VAL A 161 18.54 8.88 17.69
C VAL A 161 19.03 9.98 18.63
N ARG A 162 18.88 9.82 19.95
CA ARG A 162 19.38 10.80 20.94
C ARG A 162 20.89 11.03 20.82
N GLN A 163 21.68 9.98 20.62
CA GLN A 163 23.13 10.10 20.41
C GLN A 163 23.45 10.91 19.15
N LYS A 164 22.71 10.70 18.06
CA LYS A 164 22.87 11.49 16.83
C LYS A 164 22.48 12.95 17.04
N LEU A 165 21.37 13.22 17.71
CA LEU A 165 20.92 14.58 18.00
C LEU A 165 21.97 15.35 18.81
N LEU A 166 22.58 14.70 19.81
CA LEU A 166 23.70 15.26 20.58
C LEU A 166 24.93 15.55 19.70
N GLN A 167 25.26 14.67 18.74
CA GLN A 167 26.37 14.91 17.81
C GLN A 167 26.15 16.14 16.92
N PHE A 168 24.90 16.45 16.59
CA PHE A 168 24.54 17.61 15.77
C PHE A 168 24.31 18.88 16.58
N ASP A 169 24.46 18.82 17.91
CA ASP A 169 24.13 19.92 18.83
C ASP A 169 22.66 20.35 18.70
N TRP A 170 21.77 19.35 18.52
CA TRP A 170 20.32 19.54 18.37
C TRP A 170 19.60 19.19 19.66
N ASP A 171 18.78 20.10 20.14
CA ASP A 171 18.10 19.97 21.42
C ASP A 171 16.71 19.36 21.28
N VAL A 172 16.30 18.59 22.29
CA VAL A 172 14.93 18.09 22.43
C VAL A 172 14.32 18.75 23.66
N LEU A 173 13.16 19.40 23.49
CA LEU A 173 12.46 20.02 24.62
C LEU A 173 12.01 18.94 25.62
N PRO A 174 12.15 19.20 26.94
CA PRO A 174 11.58 18.33 27.95
C PRO A 174 10.05 18.28 27.77
N HIS A 175 9.47 17.08 27.93
CA HIS A 175 8.03 16.92 27.97
C HIS A 175 7.49 17.63 29.23
N PRO A 176 6.38 18.38 29.15
CA PRO A 176 5.75 19.01 30.31
C PRO A 176 5.26 18.00 31.35
#